data_AF-A0A939CNN6-F1
#
_entry.id   AF-A0A939CNN6-F1
#
_cell.length_a   1.000
_cell.length_b   1.000
_cell.length_c   1.000
_cell.angle_alpha   90.00
_cell.angle_beta   90.00
_cell.angle_gamma   90.00
#
_symmetry.space_group_name_H-M   'P 1'
#
loop_
_entity.id
_entity.type
_entity.pdbx_description
1 polymer ?
#
loop_
_entity_poly.entity_id
_entity_poly.type
_entity_poly.pdbx_seq_one_letter_code
_entity_poly.pdbx_strand_id
1 'polypeptide(L)'
;MMTVTLQLPPNLQFTDEEFAQIVAVNKELRLELTAEGELIIMSPTGGETGNRNFDLLGQIWFWSNQNNLGKAFDSSTGFKLPNGATRSPDASWVRIEKWNALTPEQRKKFIPLCPDFAVELVSETDDVEDTKAKMQEYLANGLQLGWLINPKDKQVIIYRPNLAPEVLQSPTSLSGEDVLPGFVLNLQQIFT
;
A
#
# COMPACT_ATOMS: atom_id res chain seq x y z
N MET A 1 -7.86 6.73 -9.39
CA MET A 1 -8.93 6.00 -8.72
C MET A 1 -9.69 7.06 -7.98
N MET A 2 -10.93 7.35 -8.36
CA MET A 2 -11.67 8.32 -7.56
C MET A 2 -11.97 7.70 -6.20
N THR A 3 -11.57 8.37 -5.13
CA THR A 3 -11.92 8.00 -3.76
C THR A 3 -13.07 8.88 -3.28
N VAL A 4 -13.94 8.29 -2.45
CA VAL A 4 -14.99 9.02 -1.75
C VAL A 4 -14.87 8.69 -0.28
N THR A 5 -14.57 9.70 0.54
CA THR A 5 -14.55 9.54 1.99
C THR A 5 -15.95 9.79 2.56
N LEU A 6 -16.54 8.77 3.14
CA LEU A 6 -17.80 8.88 3.87
C LEU A 6 -17.49 9.39 5.28
N GLN A 7 -17.85 10.65 5.52
CA GLN A 7 -17.78 11.30 6.82
C GLN A 7 -18.83 10.70 7.75
N LEU A 8 -18.40 10.19 8.90
CA LEU A 8 -19.28 9.56 9.88
C LEU A 8 -19.51 10.46 11.09
N PRO A 9 -20.64 10.31 11.80
CA PRO A 9 -20.84 11.00 13.07
C PRO A 9 -19.68 10.72 14.03
N PRO A 10 -19.16 11.70 14.79
CA PRO A 10 -17.98 11.51 15.65
C PRO A 10 -18.09 10.38 16.69
N ASN A 11 -19.31 9.99 17.05
CA ASN A 11 -19.58 8.92 18.02
C ASN A 11 -19.79 7.54 17.37
N LEU A 12 -19.80 7.47 16.03
CA LEU A 12 -19.91 6.22 15.28
C LEU A 12 -18.51 5.70 15.00
N GLN A 13 -18.12 4.67 15.75
CA GLN A 13 -16.87 3.94 15.56
C GLN A 13 -17.18 2.48 15.28
N PHE A 14 -16.33 1.85 14.49
CA PHE A 14 -16.42 0.42 14.20
C PHE A 14 -15.32 -0.32 14.94
N THR A 15 -15.69 -1.45 15.54
CA THR A 15 -14.74 -2.50 15.87
C THR A 15 -14.18 -3.14 14.59
N ASP A 16 -13.08 -3.87 14.71
CA ASP A 16 -12.48 -4.59 13.59
C ASP A 16 -13.44 -5.62 12.99
N GLU A 17 -14.21 -6.31 13.83
CA GLU A 17 -15.27 -7.21 13.41
C GLU A 17 -16.39 -6.49 12.65
N GLU A 18 -16.83 -5.32 13.10
CA GLU A 18 -17.87 -4.54 12.43
C GLU A 18 -17.38 -4.02 11.08
N PHE A 19 -16.15 -3.50 11.00
CA PHE A 19 -15.58 -3.08 9.73
C PHE A 19 -15.46 -4.26 8.75
N ALA A 20 -15.00 -5.42 9.21
CA ALA A 20 -14.95 -6.62 8.38
C ALA A 20 -16.34 -7.06 7.89
N GLN A 21 -17.39 -6.91 8.71
CA GLN A 21 -18.77 -7.17 8.29
C GLN A 21 -19.25 -6.17 7.22
N ILE A 22 -18.94 -4.87 7.37
CA ILE A 22 -19.25 -3.84 6.37
C ILE A 22 -18.60 -4.21 5.03
N VAL A 23 -17.33 -4.62 5.03
CA VAL A 23 -16.64 -5.08 3.82
C VAL A 23 -17.31 -6.32 3.24
N ALA A 24 -17.67 -7.30 4.07
CA ALA A 24 -18.27 -8.56 3.62
C ALA A 24 -19.65 -8.39 2.96
N VAL A 25 -20.45 -7.40 3.39
CA VAL A 25 -21.76 -7.12 2.78
C VAL A 25 -21.67 -6.20 1.56
N ASN A 26 -20.61 -5.41 1.42
CA ASN A 26 -20.37 -4.50 0.30
C ASN A 26 -19.33 -5.06 -0.69
N LYS A 27 -19.57 -6.25 -1.24
CA LYS A 27 -18.59 -7.00 -2.06
C LYS A 27 -18.10 -6.30 -3.32
N GLU A 28 -18.87 -5.35 -3.83
CA GLU A 28 -18.54 -4.57 -5.02
C GLU A 28 -17.64 -3.36 -4.72
N LEU A 29 -17.46 -3.03 -3.43
CA LEU A 29 -16.67 -1.88 -3.01
C LEU A 29 -15.30 -2.34 -2.50
N ARG A 30 -14.28 -1.56 -2.83
CA ARG A 30 -13.02 -1.57 -2.08
C ARG A 30 -13.10 -0.50 -1.00
N LEU A 31 -12.82 -0.90 0.24
CA LEU A 31 -12.97 -0.04 1.41
C LEU A 31 -11.67 -0.01 2.21
N GLU A 32 -11.28 1.19 2.62
CA GLU A 32 -10.31 1.42 3.69
C GLU A 32 -11.00 2.10 4.88
N LEU A 33 -10.35 2.03 6.04
CA LEU A 33 -10.77 2.70 7.27
C LEU A 33 -9.62 3.59 7.74
N THR A 34 -9.88 4.87 7.98
CA THR A 34 -8.89 5.79 8.57
C THR A 34 -8.71 5.53 10.07
N ALA A 35 -7.66 6.09 10.67
CA ALA A 35 -7.45 6.00 12.12
C ALA A 35 -8.56 6.73 12.91
N GLU A 36 -9.18 7.73 12.30
CA GLU A 36 -10.29 8.51 12.83
C GLU A 36 -11.65 7.78 12.68
N GLY A 37 -11.67 6.64 11.99
CA GLY A 37 -12.88 5.83 11.78
C GLY A 37 -13.68 6.20 10.53
N GLU A 38 -13.13 6.97 9.60
CA GLU A 38 -13.80 7.31 8.34
C GLU A 38 -13.68 6.19 7.31
N LEU A 39 -14.72 5.96 6.51
CA LEU A 39 -14.71 4.96 5.44
C LEU A 39 -14.28 5.60 4.13
N ILE A 40 -13.21 5.09 3.53
CA ILE A 40 -12.78 5.50 2.19
C ILE A 40 -13.26 4.45 1.19
N ILE A 41 -14.09 4.88 0.25
CA ILE A 41 -14.58 4.06 -0.85
C ILE A 41 -13.68 4.29 -2.06
N MET A 42 -13.11 3.21 -2.56
CA MET A 42 -12.21 3.20 -3.71
C MET A 42 -12.94 2.71 -4.95
N SER A 43 -12.90 3.50 -6.02
CA SER A 43 -13.42 3.09 -7.34
C SER A 43 -12.52 2.02 -7.98
N PRO A 44 -13.00 1.26 -8.98
CA PRO A 44 -12.12 0.44 -9.79
C PRO A 44 -11.06 1.29 -10.52
N THR A 45 -9.87 0.72 -10.68
CA THR A 45 -8.75 1.32 -11.40
C THR A 45 -8.96 1.24 -12.92
N GLY A 46 -8.57 2.29 -13.67
CA GLY A 46 -8.55 2.28 -15.13
C GLY A 46 -7.49 1.36 -15.72
N GLY A 47 -7.57 1.08 -17.03
CA GLY A 47 -6.73 0.08 -17.70
C GLY A 47 -5.22 0.36 -17.63
N GLU A 48 -4.80 1.61 -17.87
CA GLU A 48 -3.38 1.99 -17.85
C GLU A 48 -2.77 1.86 -16.45
N THR A 49 -3.42 2.46 -15.44
CA THR A 49 -2.98 2.32 -14.04
C THR A 49 -2.99 0.85 -13.61
N GLY A 50 -4.01 0.08 -14.02
CA GLY A 50 -4.08 -1.35 -13.74
C GLY A 50 -2.90 -2.13 -14.34
N ASN A 51 -2.54 -1.85 -15.60
CA ASN A 51 -1.40 -2.48 -16.26
C ASN A 51 -0.06 -2.09 -15.62
N ARG A 52 0.15 -0.80 -15.32
CA ARG A 52 1.34 -0.32 -14.60
C ARG A 52 1.47 -0.98 -13.23
N ASN A 53 0.37 -1.09 -12.48
CA ASN A 53 0.40 -1.76 -11.17
C ASN A 53 0.68 -3.26 -11.30
N PHE A 54 0.15 -3.91 -12.35
CA PHE A 54 0.42 -5.31 -12.61
C PHE A 54 1.91 -5.57 -12.89
N ASP A 55 2.54 -4.73 -13.72
CA ASP A 55 3.99 -4.84 -14.00
C ASP A 55 4.86 -4.53 -12.77
N LEU A 56 4.48 -3.53 -11.97
CA LEU A 56 5.10 -3.23 -10.68
C LEU A 56 5.04 -4.43 -9.73
N LEU A 57 3.85 -4.97 -9.51
CA LEU A 57 3.63 -6.12 -8.63
C LEU A 57 4.33 -7.37 -9.16
N GLY A 58 4.33 -7.60 -10.47
CA GLY A 58 5.00 -8.74 -11.10
C GLY A 58 6.50 -8.76 -10.82
N GLN A 59 7.17 -7.61 -10.88
CA GLN A 59 8.60 -7.49 -10.54
C GLN A 59 8.85 -7.78 -9.05
N ILE A 60 8.04 -7.21 -8.14
CA ILE A 60 8.16 -7.42 -6.70
C ILE A 60 7.91 -8.89 -6.34
N TRP A 61 6.85 -9.48 -6.89
CA TRP A 61 6.49 -10.89 -6.65
C TRP A 61 7.57 -11.83 -7.14
N PHE A 62 8.10 -11.61 -8.35
CA PHE A 62 9.15 -12.45 -8.93
C PHE A 62 10.40 -12.46 -8.03
N TRP A 63 10.87 -11.28 -7.61
CA TRP A 63 11.99 -11.18 -6.68
C TRP A 63 11.67 -11.85 -5.33
N SER A 64 10.48 -11.59 -4.77
CA SER A 64 10.09 -12.15 -3.47
C SER A 64 10.06 -13.68 -3.49
N ASN A 65 9.56 -14.27 -4.58
CA ASN A 65 9.46 -15.72 -4.73
C ASN A 65 10.83 -16.38 -4.97
N GLN A 66 11.75 -15.71 -5.65
CA GLN A 66 13.12 -16.21 -5.83
C GLN A 66 13.93 -16.21 -4.53
N ASN A 67 13.79 -15.16 -3.72
CA ASN A 67 14.62 -14.98 -2.54
C ASN A 67 14.04 -15.65 -1.28
N ASN A 68 12.74 -15.91 -1.24
CA ASN A 68 12.04 -16.51 -0.09
C ASN A 68 12.23 -15.76 1.24
N LEU A 69 12.50 -14.45 1.17
CA LEU A 69 12.74 -13.58 2.33
C LEU A 69 11.44 -13.01 2.92
N GLY A 70 10.29 -13.26 2.30
CA GLY A 70 9.00 -12.69 2.72
C GLY A 70 7.84 -13.03 1.81
N LYS A 71 6.76 -12.26 1.95
CA LYS A 71 5.52 -12.38 1.17
C LYS A 71 5.16 -11.05 0.53
N ALA A 72 4.94 -11.07 -0.79
CA ALA A 72 4.40 -9.94 -1.55
C ALA A 72 2.86 -10.02 -1.58
N PHE A 73 2.20 -8.87 -1.62
CA PHE A 73 0.75 -8.73 -1.63
C PHE A 73 0.32 -7.72 -2.69
N ASP A 74 -0.87 -7.95 -3.25
CA ASP A 74 -1.47 -7.11 -4.28
C ASP A 74 -2.25 -5.92 -3.71
N SER A 75 -2.85 -5.11 -4.59
CA SER A 75 -3.59 -3.89 -4.23
C SER A 75 -4.92 -4.12 -3.52
N SER A 76 -5.31 -5.38 -3.26
CA SER A 76 -6.56 -5.72 -2.58
C SER A 76 -6.34 -6.19 -1.14
N THR A 77 -5.09 -6.36 -0.73
CA THR A 77 -4.75 -6.88 0.60
C THR A 77 -4.81 -5.76 1.63
N GLY A 78 -5.75 -5.87 2.58
CA GLY A 78 -5.86 -4.94 3.70
C GLY A 78 -4.90 -5.25 4.86
N PHE A 79 -4.27 -4.20 5.38
CA PHE A 79 -3.40 -4.20 6.55
C PHE A 79 -4.03 -3.36 7.65
N LYS A 80 -4.23 -3.97 8.83
CA LYS A 80 -4.64 -3.27 10.04
C LYS A 80 -3.39 -2.70 10.70
N LEU A 81 -3.22 -1.38 10.58
CA LEU A 81 -2.08 -0.63 11.09
C LEU A 81 -2.19 -0.45 12.62
N PRO A 82 -1.04 -0.28 13.32
CA PRO A 82 -1.00 -0.02 14.77
C PRO A 82 -1.87 1.14 15.27
N ASN A 83 -2.05 2.20 14.47
CA ASN A 83 -2.92 3.33 14.82
C ASN A 83 -4.42 3.06 14.68
N GLY A 84 -4.82 1.86 14.22
CA GLY A 84 -6.22 1.48 14.04
C GLY A 84 -6.73 1.63 12.60
N ALA A 85 -6.00 2.26 11.68
CA ALA A 85 -6.41 2.32 10.29
C ALA A 85 -6.36 0.95 9.61
N THR A 86 -7.21 0.72 8.61
CA THR A 86 -7.08 -0.42 7.69
C THR A 86 -6.82 0.11 6.29
N ARG A 87 -5.63 -0.17 5.75
CA ARG A 87 -5.13 0.36 4.47
C ARG A 87 -4.76 -0.75 3.50
N SER A 88 -4.84 -0.47 2.21
CA SER A 88 -4.52 -1.41 1.13
C SER A 88 -3.55 -0.74 0.15
N PRO A 89 -2.22 -0.87 0.34
CA PRO A 89 -1.23 -0.35 -0.60
C PRO A 89 -1.34 -1.01 -1.97
N ASP A 90 -0.94 -0.32 -3.05
CA ASP A 90 -1.01 -0.86 -4.42
C ASP A 90 -0.11 -2.08 -4.65
N ALA A 91 1.02 -2.10 -3.96
CA ALA A 91 1.87 -3.28 -3.78
C ALA A 91 2.53 -3.22 -2.40
N SER A 92 2.71 -4.37 -1.75
CA SER A 92 3.39 -4.41 -0.47
C SER A 92 4.17 -5.70 -0.26
N TRP A 93 5.09 -5.67 0.69
CA TRP A 93 5.88 -6.83 1.08
C TRP A 93 6.15 -6.86 2.58
N VAL A 94 6.09 -8.06 3.14
CA VAL A 94 6.30 -8.35 4.56
C VAL A 94 7.44 -9.34 4.71
N ARG A 95 8.41 -9.04 5.59
CA ARG A 95 9.51 -9.95 5.92
C ARG A 95 8.98 -11.27 6.46
N ILE A 96 9.68 -12.36 6.15
CA ILE A 96 9.22 -13.71 6.46
C ILE A 96 9.07 -13.94 7.97
N GLU A 97 9.89 -13.29 8.81
CA GLU A 97 9.81 -13.38 10.26
C GLU A 97 8.50 -12.77 10.78
N LYS A 98 8.13 -11.57 10.30
CA LYS A 98 6.86 -10.93 10.65
C LYS A 98 5.67 -11.76 10.19
N TRP A 99 5.72 -12.27 8.96
CA TRP A 99 4.65 -13.14 8.43
C TRP A 99 4.49 -14.42 9.24
N ASN A 100 5.61 -15.07 9.59
CA ASN A 100 5.59 -16.33 10.34
C ASN A 100 5.16 -16.16 11.80
N ALA A 101 5.36 -14.98 12.38
CA ALA A 101 4.87 -14.64 13.72
C ALA A 101 3.34 -14.51 13.79
N LEU A 102 2.65 -14.29 12.65
CA LEU A 102 1.20 -14.26 12.60
C LEU A 102 0.60 -15.66 12.79
N THR A 103 -0.51 -15.71 13.53
CA THR A 103 -1.36 -16.90 13.61
C THR A 103 -2.03 -17.22 12.26
N PRO A 104 -2.41 -18.48 12.00
CA PRO A 104 -3.14 -18.84 10.79
C PRO A 104 -4.42 -18.03 10.56
N GLU A 105 -5.11 -17.63 11.63
CA GLU A 105 -6.32 -16.82 11.59
C GLU A 105 -6.02 -15.38 11.19
N GLN A 106 -4.97 -14.77 11.72
CA GLN A 106 -4.53 -13.42 11.35
C GLN A 106 -4.15 -13.34 9.87
N ARG A 107 -3.52 -14.38 9.32
CA ARG A 107 -3.15 -14.47 7.89
C ARG A 107 -4.35 -14.56 6.93
N LYS A 108 -5.56 -14.84 7.43
CA LYS A 108 -6.80 -14.96 6.65
C LYS A 108 -7.71 -13.73 6.76
N LYS A 109 -7.33 -12.75 7.57
CA LYS A 109 -8.06 -11.49 7.80
C LYS A 109 -7.24 -10.32 7.26
N PHE A 110 -7.68 -9.09 7.53
CA PHE A 110 -6.79 -7.92 7.43
C PHE A 110 -5.55 -8.16 8.29
N ILE A 111 -4.38 -8.03 7.69
CA ILE A 111 -3.12 -8.45 8.30
C ILE A 111 -2.76 -7.44 9.40
N PRO A 112 -2.64 -7.84 10.67
CA PRO A 112 -2.50 -6.91 11.80
C PRO A 112 -1.05 -6.44 12.00
N LEU A 113 -0.50 -5.78 10.97
CA LEU A 113 0.82 -5.16 10.97
C LEU A 113 0.89 -4.07 9.90
N CYS A 114 1.88 -3.19 10.02
CA CYS A 114 2.35 -2.39 8.89
C CYS A 114 3.32 -3.24 8.05
N PRO A 115 3.19 -3.27 6.70
CA PRO A 115 4.16 -3.94 5.86
C PRO A 115 5.56 -3.32 6.00
N ASP A 116 6.60 -4.11 5.71
CA ASP A 116 7.98 -3.60 5.70
C ASP A 116 8.24 -2.70 4.49
N PHE A 117 7.59 -3.02 3.37
CA PHE A 117 7.65 -2.27 2.14
C PHE A 117 6.26 -2.04 1.55
N ALA A 118 6.02 -0.83 1.04
CA ALA A 118 4.76 -0.43 0.44
C ALA A 118 5.00 0.50 -0.76
N VAL A 119 4.16 0.37 -1.77
CA VAL A 119 4.11 1.27 -2.92
C VAL A 119 2.69 1.81 -3.06
N GLU A 120 2.60 3.10 -3.33
CA GLU A 120 1.38 3.75 -3.82
C GLU A 120 1.68 4.27 -5.24
N LEU A 121 0.86 3.86 -6.20
CA LEU A 121 0.96 4.25 -7.60
C LEU A 121 -0.12 5.29 -7.89
N VAL A 122 0.29 6.55 -7.91
CA VAL A 122 -0.62 7.66 -8.22
C VAL A 122 -1.22 7.45 -9.60
N SER A 123 -2.54 7.49 -9.66
CA SER A 123 -3.30 7.45 -10.90
C SER A 123 -3.83 8.82 -11.27
N GLU A 124 -4.43 8.94 -12.46
CA GLU A 124 -4.75 10.25 -13.06
C GLU A 124 -5.75 11.10 -12.25
N THR A 125 -6.58 10.47 -11.43
CA THR A 125 -7.64 11.14 -10.66
C THR A 125 -7.30 11.27 -9.19
N ASP A 126 -6.14 10.81 -8.75
CA ASP A 126 -5.78 10.82 -7.34
C ASP A 126 -5.29 12.21 -6.93
N ASP A 127 -5.59 12.59 -5.69
CA ASP A 127 -4.92 13.70 -5.05
C ASP A 127 -3.56 13.23 -4.51
N VAL A 128 -2.49 13.81 -5.06
CA VAL A 128 -1.12 13.48 -4.68
C VAL A 128 -0.86 13.78 -3.20
N GLU A 129 -1.48 14.80 -2.62
CA GLU A 129 -1.28 15.13 -1.21
C GLU A 129 -1.93 14.10 -0.29
N ASP A 130 -3.09 13.56 -0.67
CA ASP A 130 -3.72 12.45 0.06
C ASP A 130 -2.83 11.19 0.03
N THR A 131 -2.25 10.87 -1.14
CA THR A 131 -1.31 9.74 -1.25
C THR A 131 -0.04 9.98 -0.43
N LYS A 132 0.50 11.21 -0.40
CA LYS A 132 1.63 11.56 0.47
C LYS A 132 1.28 11.42 1.95
N ALA A 133 0.09 11.85 2.36
CA ALA A 133 -0.39 11.68 3.74
C ALA A 133 -0.49 10.20 4.11
N LYS A 134 -0.99 9.35 3.22
CA LYS A 134 -1.03 7.89 3.38
C LYS A 134 0.37 7.29 3.54
N MET A 135 1.36 7.73 2.75
CA MET A 135 2.75 7.30 2.91
C MET A 135 3.36 7.69 4.26
N GLN A 136 3.05 8.89 4.75
CA GLN A 136 3.46 9.32 6.10
C GLN A 136 2.77 8.51 7.19
N GLU A 137 1.49 8.16 7.01
CA GLU A 137 0.76 7.27 7.91
C GLU A 137 1.45 5.90 7.98
N TYR A 138 1.80 5.27 6.85
CA TYR A 138 2.56 4.03 6.87
C TYR A 138 3.90 4.16 7.60
N LEU A 139 4.63 5.26 7.36
CA LEU A 139 5.91 5.52 8.02
C LEU A 139 5.77 5.63 9.54
N ALA A 140 4.75 6.34 10.03
CA ALA A 140 4.42 6.46 11.44
C ALA A 140 4.01 5.11 12.08
N ASN A 141 3.54 4.17 11.25
CA ASN A 141 3.07 2.85 11.66
C ASN A 141 4.12 1.73 11.50
N GLY A 142 5.36 2.06 11.11
CA GLY A 142 6.49 1.13 11.10
C GLY A 142 6.93 0.63 9.74
N LEU A 143 6.51 1.28 8.65
CA LEU A 143 7.05 1.05 7.30
C LEU A 143 8.57 1.25 7.28
N GLN A 144 9.31 0.38 6.57
CA GLN A 144 10.78 0.46 6.49
C GLN A 144 11.25 1.09 5.18
N LEU A 145 10.51 0.89 4.08
CA LEU A 145 10.75 1.55 2.80
C LEU A 145 9.41 1.79 2.10
N GLY A 146 9.21 2.99 1.57
CA GLY A 146 8.00 3.35 0.85
C GLY A 146 8.29 4.05 -0.46
N TRP A 147 7.57 3.72 -1.52
CA TRP A 147 7.62 4.46 -2.79
C TRP A 147 6.25 5.04 -3.12
N LEU A 148 6.20 6.35 -3.34
CA LEU A 148 5.09 7.00 -4.05
C LEU A 148 5.55 7.24 -5.48
N ILE A 149 4.90 6.58 -6.44
CA ILE A 149 5.25 6.67 -7.85
C ILE A 149 4.16 7.47 -8.56
N ASN A 150 4.55 8.57 -9.21
CA ASN A 150 3.68 9.37 -10.05
C ASN A 150 4.12 9.22 -11.52
N PRO A 151 3.42 8.39 -12.32
CA PRO A 151 3.75 8.18 -13.73
C PRO A 151 3.58 9.42 -14.60
N LYS A 152 2.59 10.27 -14.30
CA LYS A 152 2.27 11.47 -15.08
C LYS A 152 3.44 12.46 -15.07
N ASP A 153 3.99 12.69 -13.87
CA ASP A 153 5.12 13.59 -13.68
C ASP A 153 6.46 12.87 -13.71
N LYS A 154 6.47 11.54 -13.93
CA LYS A 154 7.64 10.66 -13.88
C LYS A 154 8.48 10.89 -12.63
N GLN A 155 7.81 11.02 -11.50
CA GLN A 155 8.43 11.32 -10.22
C GLN A 155 8.27 10.14 -9.27
N VAL A 156 9.30 9.91 -8.45
CA VAL A 156 9.24 8.98 -7.33
C VAL A 156 9.60 9.73 -6.05
N ILE A 157 8.83 9.50 -4.98
CA ILE A 157 9.18 9.93 -3.63
C ILE A 157 9.48 8.69 -2.80
N ILE A 158 10.66 8.65 -2.20
CA ILE A 158 11.13 7.54 -1.36
C ILE A 158 11.02 7.94 0.12
N TYR A 159 10.35 7.10 0.89
CA TYR A 159 10.11 7.26 2.32
C TYR A 159 10.93 6.24 3.09
N ARG A 160 11.65 6.69 4.12
CA ARG A 160 12.47 5.87 5.01
C ARG A 160 12.35 6.38 6.45
N PRO A 161 12.44 5.49 7.47
CA PRO A 161 12.37 5.92 8.87
C PRO A 161 13.42 6.97 9.20
N ASN A 162 13.00 8.01 9.92
CA ASN A 162 13.87 9.07 10.44
C ASN A 162 14.65 9.87 9.38
N LEU A 163 14.23 9.82 8.11
CA LEU A 163 14.80 10.59 7.02
C LEU A 163 13.72 11.44 6.35
N ALA A 164 14.13 12.59 5.82
CA ALA A 164 13.26 13.38 4.96
C ALA A 164 12.95 12.59 3.67
N PRO A 165 11.73 12.71 3.11
CA PRO A 165 11.41 12.08 1.84
C PRO A 165 12.38 12.51 0.73
N GLU A 166 12.90 11.54 -0.01
CA GLU A 166 13.80 11.78 -1.13
C GLU A 166 12.99 11.82 -2.43
N VAL A 167 13.14 12.88 -3.22
CA VAL A 167 12.41 13.05 -4.48
C VAL A 167 13.35 12.79 -5.65
N LEU A 168 12.98 11.84 -6.50
CA LEU A 168 13.70 11.51 -7.73
C LEU A 168 12.86 11.91 -8.95
N GLN A 169 13.48 12.66 -9.86
CA GLN A 169 12.85 13.07 -11.11
C GLN A 169 13.33 12.19 -12.26
N SER A 170 12.38 11.57 -12.96
CA SER A 170 12.59 10.66 -14.09
C SER A 170 13.63 9.55 -13.84
N PRO A 171 13.65 8.86 -12.67
CA PRO A 171 14.57 7.75 -12.45
C PRO A 171 14.27 6.58 -13.42
N THR A 172 15.30 5.87 -13.85
CA THR A 172 15.13 4.67 -14.68
C THR A 172 14.87 3.41 -13.85
N SER A 173 15.35 3.39 -12.61
CA SER A 173 15.15 2.29 -11.67
C SER A 173 15.16 2.73 -10.21
N LEU A 174 14.70 1.86 -9.31
CA LEU A 174 14.74 2.05 -7.85
C LEU A 174 15.37 0.84 -7.17
N SER A 175 16.26 1.07 -6.20
CA SER A 175 16.83 0.01 -5.36
C SER A 175 15.88 -0.32 -4.20
N GLY A 176 15.64 -1.60 -3.95
CA GLY A 176 14.94 -2.09 -2.75
C GLY A 176 15.75 -1.98 -1.45
N GLU A 177 17.00 -1.53 -1.54
CA GLU A 177 17.89 -1.28 -0.40
C GLU A 177 18.02 -2.51 0.53
N ASP A 178 18.20 -2.28 1.82
CA ASP A 178 18.28 -3.32 2.84
C ASP A 178 16.89 -3.93 3.17
N VAL A 179 15.81 -3.36 2.63
CA VAL A 179 14.45 -3.87 2.84
C VAL A 179 14.14 -5.01 1.88
N LEU A 180 14.47 -4.85 0.59
CA LEU A 180 14.41 -5.90 -0.43
C LEU A 180 15.81 -6.10 -1.04
N PRO A 181 16.69 -6.88 -0.37
CA PRO A 181 18.09 -7.01 -0.79
C PRO A 181 18.25 -7.43 -2.25
N GLY A 182 18.99 -6.62 -3.01
CA GLY A 182 19.27 -6.86 -4.43
C GLY A 182 18.08 -6.67 -5.37
N PHE A 183 16.92 -6.27 -4.87
CA PHE A 183 15.79 -5.90 -5.73
C PHE A 183 16.08 -4.56 -6.43
N VAL A 184 15.79 -4.51 -7.72
CA VAL A 184 15.81 -3.27 -8.50
C VAL A 184 14.53 -3.23 -9.34
N LEU A 185 13.68 -2.23 -9.09
CA LEU A 185 12.50 -1.99 -9.90
C LEU A 185 12.90 -1.28 -11.19
N ASN A 186 12.48 -1.81 -12.34
CA ASN A 186 12.57 -1.11 -13.61
C ASN A 186 11.30 -0.25 -13.82
N LEU A 187 11.49 1.07 -13.96
CA LEU A 187 10.39 2.03 -14.11
C LEU A 187 9.96 2.28 -15.56
N GLN A 188 10.66 1.72 -16.55
CA GLN A 188 10.40 1.99 -17.96
C GLN A 188 8.94 1.67 -18.34
N GLN A 189 8.42 0.51 -17.93
CA GLN A 189 7.03 0.10 -18.22
C GLN A 189 6.00 0.81 -17.32
N ILE A 190 6.45 1.39 -16.20
CA ILE A 190 5.59 2.07 -15.23
C ILE A 190 5.35 3.53 -15.65
N PHE A 191 6.31 4.15 -16.34
CA PHE A 191 6.22 5.53 -16.85
C PHE A 191 5.71 5.66 -18.28
N THR A 192 5.37 4.54 -18.93
CA THR A 192 4.81 4.50 -20.28
C THR A 192 3.30 4.35 -20.26
#